data_AF-A0A1S8WZT1-F1
#
_entry.id   AF-A0A1S8WZT1-F1
#
_cell.length_a   1.000
_cell.length_b   1.000
_cell.length_c   1.000
_cell.angle_alpha   90.00
_cell.angle_beta   90.00
_cell.angle_gamma   90.00
#
_symmetry.space_group_name_H-M   'P 1'
#
loop_
_entity.id
_entity.type
_entity.pdbx_description
1 polymer ?
#
loop_
_entity_poly.entity_id
_entity_poly.type
_entity_poly.pdbx_seq_one_letter_code
_entity_poly.pdbx_strand_id
1 'polypeptide(L)'
;MCTPVCPLDVDQTVFHVSLEVWRGHEDYLLTRSRSELLSSDTRGLGPRIQNVIEYICTGNNLTTDMPLEIVCEGQILMPQLRLHDVYTQVWCVNRNNTNKPMRLVYRVPGLESDNLPYLEQLTTDQIPPEQYMHIGVLASHPHGLGDLLRRLATVQDPFQGRDLLDVIIHVLKYCLKTPECRQRLVDPELNSLPILLNVLTVCLQADETQSNQPVSDLHEDITKRLIQIIDPLLQLADEIVHPASSTSDQQPVLNT
;
A
#
# COMPACT_ATOMS: atom_id res chain seq x y z
N MET A 1 23.50 -14.82 3.46
CA MET A 1 22.52 -13.89 4.03
C MET A 1 21.76 -13.31 2.86
N CYS A 2 20.57 -13.83 2.55
CA CYS A 2 19.74 -13.30 1.46
C CYS A 2 18.93 -12.13 2.01
N THR A 3 19.25 -10.91 1.59
CA THR A 3 18.37 -9.76 1.79
C THR A 3 17.16 -9.92 0.86
N PRO A 4 15.93 -9.75 1.36
CA PRO A 4 14.75 -9.82 0.52
C PRO A 4 14.78 -8.67 -0.51
N VAL A 5 14.60 -9.02 -1.79
CA VAL A 5 14.66 -8.11 -2.95
C VAL A 5 13.41 -7.21 -3.07
N CYS A 6 12.35 -7.58 -2.36
CA CYS A 6 11.22 -6.69 -2.09
C CYS A 6 11.26 -6.27 -0.63
N PRO A 7 10.86 -5.04 -0.29
CA PRO A 7 10.38 -4.75 1.05
C PRO A 7 9.07 -5.54 1.22
N LEU A 8 9.18 -6.81 1.59
CA LEU A 8 8.15 -7.38 2.44
C LEU A 8 8.13 -6.49 3.70
N ASP A 9 6.95 -6.19 4.22
CA ASP A 9 6.66 -5.39 5.44
C ASP A 9 7.30 -6.02 6.73
N VAL A 10 8.54 -6.52 6.68
CA VAL A 10 9.18 -7.31 7.74
C VAL A 10 10.01 -6.44 8.69
N ASP A 11 10.48 -5.27 8.25
CA ASP A 11 11.28 -4.36 9.07
C ASP A 11 10.54 -3.05 9.36
N GLN A 12 9.32 -3.13 9.92
CA GLN A 12 8.74 -1.94 10.56
C GLN A 12 9.56 -1.61 11.80
N THR A 13 10.21 -0.44 11.78
CA THR A 13 11.00 0.03 12.91
C THR A 13 10.09 0.16 14.13
N VAL A 14 10.45 -0.48 15.25
CA VAL A 14 9.70 -0.34 16.50
C VAL A 14 9.86 1.10 17.02
N PHE A 15 8.75 1.75 17.34
CA PHE A 15 8.71 3.11 17.89
C PHE A 15 7.83 3.17 19.13
N HIS A 16 7.97 4.24 19.91
CA HIS A 16 7.17 4.44 21.12
C HIS A 16 5.96 5.32 20.85
N VAL A 17 4.84 5.02 21.50
CA VAL A 17 3.56 5.72 21.40
C VAL A 17 3.17 6.23 22.79
N SER A 18 2.86 7.52 22.90
CA SER A 18 2.26 8.13 24.08
C SER A 18 0.76 8.28 23.84
N LEU A 19 -0.06 7.47 24.52
CA LEU A 19 -1.52 7.60 24.50
C LEU A 19 -1.96 8.59 25.57
N GLU A 20 -2.68 9.63 25.19
CA GLU A 20 -3.16 10.67 26.10
C GLU A 20 -4.64 10.92 25.94
N VAL A 21 -5.33 11.21 27.04
CA VAL A 21 -6.72 11.65 26.97
C VAL A 21 -6.75 13.12 26.55
N TRP A 22 -7.70 13.49 25.71
CA TRP A 22 -7.97 14.90 25.45
C TRP A 22 -8.38 15.63 26.73
N ARG A 23 -7.88 16.85 26.90
CA ARG A 23 -8.07 17.61 28.14
C ARG A 23 -9.56 17.92 28.35
N GLY A 24 -10.11 17.52 29.50
CA GLY A 24 -11.52 17.71 29.83
C GLY A 24 -12.42 16.55 29.40
N HIS A 25 -11.87 15.52 28.75
CA HIS A 25 -12.61 14.34 28.33
C HIS A 25 -12.44 13.13 29.27
N GLU A 26 -11.67 13.28 30.36
CA GLU A 26 -11.32 12.20 31.29
C GLU A 26 -12.57 11.53 31.90
N ASP A 27 -13.56 12.33 32.33
CA ASP A 27 -14.79 11.84 32.96
C ASP A 27 -15.67 11.03 31.98
N TYR A 28 -15.65 11.38 30.69
CA TYR A 28 -16.43 10.68 29.65
C TYR A 28 -15.81 9.34 29.26
N LEU A 29 -14.48 9.24 29.37
CA LEU A 29 -13.71 8.08 28.95
C LEU A 29 -13.36 7.15 30.12
N LEU A 30 -13.83 7.48 31.32
CA LEU A 30 -13.62 6.71 32.56
C LEU A 30 -12.12 6.43 32.86
N THR A 31 -11.23 7.24 32.30
CA THR A 31 -9.78 7.04 32.39
C THR A 31 -9.22 7.65 33.67
N ARG A 32 -8.43 6.87 34.41
CA ARG A 32 -7.72 7.32 35.63
C ARG A 32 -6.30 7.84 35.37
N SER A 33 -5.70 7.47 34.25
CA SER A 33 -4.31 7.79 33.90
C SER A 33 -4.25 8.76 32.72
N ARG A 34 -3.57 9.89 32.90
CA ARG A 34 -3.53 10.98 31.90
C ARG A 34 -2.70 10.67 30.66
N SER A 35 -1.75 9.74 30.77
CA SER A 35 -0.84 9.36 29.69
C SER A 35 -0.27 7.95 29.91
N GLU A 36 -0.18 7.15 28.85
CA GLU A 36 0.45 5.82 28.86
C GLU A 36 1.52 5.73 27.75
N LEU A 37 2.71 5.23 28.09
CA LEU A 37 3.80 5.04 27.14
C LEU A 37 3.87 3.57 26.74
N LEU A 38 3.65 3.31 25.46
CA LEU A 38 3.60 1.98 24.85
C LEU A 38 4.66 1.84 23.77
N SER A 39 4.97 0.60 23.43
CA SER A 39 5.75 0.26 22.24
C SER A 39 4.81 -0.08 21.08
N SER A 40 5.20 0.20 19.84
CA SER A 40 4.37 -0.03 18.66
C SER A 40 4.08 -1.51 18.40
N ASP A 41 4.86 -2.41 18.97
CA ASP A 41 4.68 -3.87 18.95
C ASP A 41 3.80 -4.40 20.09
N THR A 42 3.25 -3.51 20.93
CA THR A 42 2.32 -3.89 21.99
C THR A 42 1.13 -4.65 21.39
N ARG A 43 0.83 -5.81 21.96
CA ARG A 43 -0.25 -6.69 21.47
C ARG A 43 -1.57 -5.94 21.42
N GLY A 44 -2.15 -5.85 20.22
CA GLY A 44 -3.45 -5.23 19.97
C GLY A 44 -3.41 -3.74 19.64
N LEU A 45 -2.25 -3.07 19.69
CA LEU A 45 -2.14 -1.63 19.39
C LEU A 45 -2.14 -1.32 17.89
N GLY A 46 -1.81 -2.29 17.03
CA GLY A 46 -1.74 -2.14 15.58
C GLY A 46 -2.32 -3.35 14.83
N PRO A 47 -2.33 -3.33 13.48
CA PRO A 47 -1.56 -2.43 12.62
C PRO A 47 -2.26 -1.13 12.22
N ARG A 48 -3.56 -0.96 12.49
CA ARG A 48 -4.34 0.22 12.08
C ARG A 48 -4.75 1.09 13.29
N ILE A 49 -5.15 2.32 13.02
CA ILE A 49 -5.72 3.23 14.04
C ILE A 49 -6.96 2.63 14.69
N GLN A 50 -7.76 1.87 13.95
CA GLN A 50 -8.87 1.08 14.50
C GLN A 50 -8.43 0.17 15.66
N ASN A 51 -7.26 -0.46 15.57
CA ASN A 51 -6.77 -1.33 16.64
C ASN A 51 -6.35 -0.52 17.89
N VAL A 52 -5.81 0.69 17.70
CA VAL A 52 -5.56 1.62 18.82
C VAL A 52 -6.86 1.96 19.54
N ILE A 53 -7.93 2.24 18.79
CA ILE A 53 -9.26 2.52 19.36
C ILE A 53 -9.76 1.30 20.16
N GLU A 54 -9.71 0.10 19.57
CA GLU A 54 -10.10 -1.15 20.24
C GLU A 54 -9.29 -1.41 21.52
N TYR A 55 -7.98 -1.15 21.48
CA TYR A 55 -7.09 -1.27 22.62
C TYR A 55 -7.51 -0.33 23.76
N ILE A 56 -7.77 0.94 23.45
CA ILE A 56 -8.22 1.94 24.44
C ILE A 56 -9.59 1.57 25.00
N CYS A 57 -10.54 1.16 24.17
CA CYS A 57 -11.86 0.75 24.61
C CYS A 57 -11.81 -0.46 25.54
N THR A 58 -11.00 -1.46 25.20
CA THR A 58 -10.78 -2.65 26.03
C THR A 58 -10.12 -2.28 27.37
N GLY A 59 -9.08 -1.45 27.35
CA GLY A 59 -8.35 -1.03 28.54
C GLY A 59 -9.18 -0.21 29.53
N ASN A 60 -10.11 0.61 29.03
CA ASN A 60 -10.96 1.48 29.85
C ASN A 60 -12.36 0.90 30.13
N ASN A 61 -12.66 -0.34 29.72
CA ASN A 61 -14.00 -0.95 29.80
C ASN A 61 -15.10 -0.10 29.15
N LEU A 62 -14.79 0.56 28.04
CA LEU A 62 -15.77 1.29 27.24
C LEU A 62 -16.64 0.31 26.45
N THR A 63 -17.89 0.66 26.18
CA THR A 63 -18.74 -0.13 25.29
C THR A 63 -18.15 -0.14 23.89
N THR A 64 -18.22 -1.28 23.20
CA THR A 64 -17.63 -1.49 21.87
C THR A 64 -18.13 -0.54 20.79
N ASP A 65 -19.27 0.12 21.03
CA ASP A 65 -19.96 0.97 20.06
C ASP A 65 -19.66 2.47 20.28
N MET A 66 -18.80 2.84 21.24
CA MET A 66 -18.43 4.24 21.44
C MET A 66 -17.52 4.71 20.30
N PRO A 67 -17.92 5.71 19.50
CA PRO A 67 -17.04 6.27 18.49
C PRO A 67 -15.94 7.04 19.22
N LEU A 68 -14.68 6.68 18.97
CA LEU A 68 -13.51 7.34 19.53
C LEU A 68 -12.68 7.95 18.41
N GLU A 69 -12.30 9.21 18.56
CA GLU A 69 -11.38 9.87 17.64
C GLU A 69 -9.97 9.81 18.19
N ILE A 70 -9.01 9.52 17.31
CA ILE A 70 -7.58 9.62 17.60
C ILE A 70 -7.02 10.84 16.87
N VAL A 71 -6.37 11.73 17.60
CA VAL A 71 -5.77 12.97 17.09
C VAL A 71 -4.25 12.88 17.19
N CYS A 72 -3.56 13.19 16.08
CA CYS A 72 -2.11 13.29 16.01
C CYS A 72 -1.73 14.56 15.25
N GLU A 73 -0.79 15.36 15.78
CA GLU A 73 -0.33 16.62 15.15
C GLU A 73 -1.47 17.56 14.68
N GLY A 74 -2.58 17.60 15.41
CA GLY A 74 -3.74 18.46 15.08
C GLY A 74 -4.63 17.93 13.95
N GLN A 75 -4.51 16.65 13.59
CA GLN A 75 -5.35 16.00 12.59
C GLN A 75 -6.09 14.81 13.23
N ILE A 76 -7.37 14.65 12.89
CA ILE A 76 -8.16 13.48 13.31
C ILE A 76 -7.84 12.34 12.35
N LEU A 77 -7.32 11.24 12.88
CA LEU A 77 -6.89 10.08 12.10
C LEU A 77 -8.06 9.18 11.78
N MET A 78 -8.22 8.82 10.51
CA MET A 78 -9.23 7.83 10.13
C MET A 78 -8.85 6.40 10.58
N PRO A 79 -9.81 5.56 11.01
CA PRO A 79 -9.53 4.23 11.57
C PRO A 79 -8.79 3.28 10.63
N GLN A 80 -8.96 3.45 9.32
CA GLN A 80 -8.30 2.62 8.31
C GLN A 80 -6.80 2.91 8.15
N LEU A 81 -6.28 4.04 8.65
CA LEU A 81 -4.86 4.36 8.49
C LEU A 81 -3.97 3.36 9.23
N ARG A 82 -2.82 3.04 8.65
CA ARG A 82 -1.79 2.23 9.32
C ARG A 82 -1.08 3.06 10.37
N LEU A 83 -0.89 2.49 11.56
CA LEU A 83 -0.21 3.17 12.67
C LEU A 83 1.24 3.54 12.32
N HIS A 84 1.93 2.64 11.61
CA HIS A 84 3.30 2.88 11.15
C HIS A 84 3.39 4.05 10.17
N ASP A 85 2.49 4.12 9.19
CA ASP A 85 2.50 5.19 8.17
C ASP A 85 2.20 6.55 8.81
N VAL A 86 1.32 6.60 9.82
CA VAL A 86 1.08 7.82 10.62
C VAL A 86 2.36 8.25 11.33
N TYR A 87 3.10 7.30 11.90
CA TYR A 87 4.38 7.59 12.55
C TYR A 87 5.41 8.18 11.59
N THR A 88 5.58 7.59 10.41
CA THR A 88 6.59 8.04 9.45
C THR A 88 6.20 9.35 8.76
N GLN A 89 4.94 9.51 8.36
CA GLN A 89 4.50 10.61 7.49
C GLN A 89 3.83 11.78 8.21
N VAL A 90 3.33 11.58 9.43
CA VAL A 90 2.72 12.66 10.23
C VAL A 90 3.67 13.05 11.36
N TRP A 91 4.07 12.09 12.18
CA TRP A 91 4.85 12.37 13.38
C TRP A 91 6.30 12.76 13.08
N CYS A 92 7.02 11.94 12.30
CA CYS A 92 8.45 12.15 12.01
C CYS A 92 8.73 13.35 11.09
N VAL A 93 7.75 13.80 10.31
CA VAL A 93 7.90 14.97 9.43
C VAL A 93 8.08 16.26 10.24
N ASN A 94 7.50 16.33 11.44
CA ASN A 94 7.70 17.45 12.34
C ASN A 94 9.06 17.35 13.06
N ARG A 95 9.98 18.27 12.76
CA ARG A 95 11.33 18.33 13.35
C ARG A 95 11.33 18.46 14.88
N ASN A 96 10.24 18.95 15.48
CA ASN A 96 10.12 19.07 16.93
C ASN A 96 9.87 17.73 17.64
N ASN A 97 9.59 16.67 16.87
CA ASN A 97 9.22 15.34 17.36
C ASN A 97 10.39 14.34 17.35
N THR A 98 11.58 14.76 16.92
CA THR A 98 12.78 13.92 16.94
C THR A 98 13.05 13.38 18.35
N ASN A 99 13.25 12.06 18.45
CA ASN A 99 13.48 11.32 19.71
C ASN A 99 12.34 11.40 20.75
N LYS A 100 11.13 11.80 20.34
CA LYS A 100 9.95 11.80 21.22
C LYS A 100 8.99 10.67 20.83
N PRO A 101 8.31 10.06 21.81
CA PRO A 101 7.27 9.07 21.53
C PRO A 101 6.11 9.73 20.78
N MET A 102 5.54 9.03 19.81
CA MET A 102 4.42 9.52 19.02
C MET A 102 3.21 9.77 19.89
N ARG A 103 2.80 11.04 19.96
CA ARG A 103 1.68 11.46 20.79
C ARG A 103 0.37 11.26 20.06
N LEU A 104 -0.43 10.31 20.54
CA LEU A 104 -1.81 10.09 20.09
C LEU A 104 -2.76 10.53 21.20
N VAL A 105 -3.63 11.48 20.88
CA VAL A 105 -4.63 11.99 21.82
C VAL A 105 -5.99 11.45 21.45
N TYR A 106 -6.63 10.72 22.35
CA TYR A 106 -7.97 10.16 22.09
C TYR A 106 -9.07 10.97 22.76
N ARG A 107 -10.23 11.05 22.10
CA ARG A 107 -11.35 11.87 22.53
C ARG A 107 -12.70 11.34 22.04
N VAL A 108 -13.76 11.71 22.76
CA VAL A 108 -15.14 11.55 22.27
C VAL A 108 -15.41 12.59 21.17
N PRO A 109 -15.92 12.18 19.99
CA PRO A 109 -16.26 13.08 18.90
C PRO A 109 -17.39 14.05 19.28
N GLY A 110 -17.34 15.26 18.72
CA GLY A 110 -18.42 16.25 18.83
C GLY A 110 -18.55 16.97 20.17
N LEU A 111 -17.71 16.67 21.16
CA LEU A 111 -17.64 17.45 22.41
C LEU A 111 -16.88 18.76 22.24
N GLU A 112 -15.88 18.77 21.36
CA GLU A 112 -15.10 19.95 21.05
C GLU A 112 -15.67 20.68 19.83
N SER A 113 -15.56 22.00 19.84
CA SER A 113 -15.92 22.86 18.70
C SER A 113 -14.68 23.20 17.86
N ASP A 114 -13.73 22.28 17.78
CA ASP A 114 -12.56 22.43 16.93
C ASP A 114 -12.83 21.94 15.49
N ASN A 115 -12.36 22.71 14.52
CA ASN A 115 -12.47 22.36 13.10
C ASN A 115 -11.21 21.62 12.65
N LEU A 116 -10.79 20.60 13.40
CA LEU A 116 -9.60 19.81 13.04
C LEU A 116 -9.91 19.00 11.76
N PRO A 117 -9.00 18.99 10.78
CA PRO A 117 -9.21 18.23 9.55
C PRO A 117 -9.08 16.73 9.80
N TYR A 118 -9.88 15.95 9.09
CA TYR A 118 -9.72 14.51 9.03
C TYR A 118 -8.61 14.12 8.05
N LEU A 119 -7.74 13.22 8.50
CA LEU A 119 -6.73 12.58 7.66
C LEU A 119 -7.28 11.23 7.20
N GLU A 120 -7.73 11.19 5.94
CA GLU A 120 -8.35 9.99 5.36
C GLU A 120 -7.34 9.09 4.63
N GLN A 121 -6.31 9.70 4.06
CA GLN A 121 -5.31 9.05 3.23
C GLN A 121 -3.93 9.62 3.53
N LEU A 122 -2.99 8.72 3.76
CA LEU A 122 -1.57 9.02 3.77
C LEU A 122 -1.03 8.78 2.36
N THR A 123 -0.05 9.58 1.95
CA THR A 123 0.65 9.33 0.69
C THR A 123 1.25 7.94 0.77
N THR A 124 0.79 6.98 -0.04
CA THR A 124 1.48 5.68 -0.12
C THR A 124 2.96 5.97 -0.36
N ASP A 125 3.84 5.56 0.56
CA ASP A 125 5.25 5.90 0.53
C ASP A 125 5.74 5.82 -0.93
N GLN A 126 6.16 6.96 -1.48
CA GLN A 126 7.02 6.91 -2.65
C GLN A 126 8.33 6.31 -2.14
N ILE A 127 8.38 4.98 -2.07
CA ILE A 127 9.63 4.22 -1.93
C ILE A 127 10.62 4.95 -2.85
N PRO A 128 11.72 5.50 -2.29
CA PRO A 128 12.67 6.27 -3.08
C PRO A 128 13.05 5.48 -4.32
N PRO A 129 13.18 6.11 -5.50
CA PRO A 129 13.49 5.40 -6.75
C PRO A 129 14.74 4.51 -6.62
N GLU A 130 15.68 4.90 -5.77
CA GLU A 130 16.88 4.15 -5.39
C GLU A 130 16.58 2.78 -4.76
N GLN A 131 15.54 2.66 -3.95
CA GLN A 131 15.17 1.39 -3.31
C GLN A 131 14.55 0.40 -4.31
N TYR A 132 13.93 0.89 -5.39
CA TYR A 132 13.46 0.03 -6.48
C TYR A 132 14.59 -0.54 -7.33
N MET A 133 15.78 0.08 -7.32
CA MET A 133 16.91 -0.33 -8.16
C MET A 133 17.30 -1.80 -7.92
N HIS A 134 17.13 -2.31 -6.70
CA HIS A 134 17.39 -3.71 -6.38
C HIS A 134 16.42 -4.68 -7.07
N ILE A 135 15.19 -4.25 -7.37
CA ILE A 135 14.20 -5.07 -8.07
C ILE A 135 14.57 -5.27 -9.55
N GLY A 136 15.34 -4.35 -10.13
CA GLY A 136 15.84 -4.45 -11.51
C GLY A 136 16.64 -5.73 -11.78
N VAL A 137 17.22 -6.34 -10.74
CA VAL A 137 17.91 -7.65 -10.84
C VAL A 137 16.98 -8.71 -11.42
N LEU A 138 15.67 -8.67 -11.15
CA LEU A 138 14.69 -9.62 -11.70
C LEU A 138 14.59 -9.60 -13.23
N ALA A 139 14.95 -8.50 -13.89
CA ALA A 139 14.99 -8.41 -15.36
C ALA A 139 16.16 -9.22 -15.95
N SER A 140 17.30 -9.23 -15.26
CA SER A 140 18.53 -9.90 -15.70
C SER A 140 18.67 -11.34 -15.21
N HIS A 141 17.98 -11.70 -14.11
CA HIS A 141 18.17 -12.99 -13.45
C HIS A 141 17.47 -14.11 -14.24
N PRO A 142 18.12 -15.26 -14.49
CA PRO A 142 17.53 -16.39 -15.24
C PRO A 142 16.23 -16.93 -14.61
N HIS A 143 16.14 -16.88 -13.28
CA HIS A 143 14.96 -17.26 -12.49
C HIS A 143 14.15 -16.05 -11.99
N GLY A 144 14.27 -14.90 -12.66
CA GLY A 144 13.60 -13.66 -12.29
C GLY A 144 12.18 -13.56 -12.85
N LEU A 145 11.92 -12.53 -13.64
CA LEU A 145 10.59 -12.25 -14.21
C LEU A 145 10.01 -13.42 -15.02
N GLY A 146 10.85 -14.17 -15.75
CA GLY A 146 10.39 -15.30 -16.56
C GLY A 146 9.83 -16.46 -15.74
N ASP A 147 10.45 -16.80 -14.61
CA ASP A 147 9.95 -17.85 -13.71
C ASP A 147 8.68 -17.37 -12.98
N LEU A 148 8.63 -16.10 -12.59
CA LEU A 148 7.43 -15.50 -11.99
C LEU A 148 6.22 -15.58 -12.93
N LEU A 149 6.39 -15.16 -14.19
CA LEU A 149 5.33 -15.22 -15.18
C LEU A 149 4.95 -16.66 -15.55
N ARG A 150 5.92 -17.58 -15.66
CA ARG A 150 5.62 -19.01 -15.85
C ARG A 150 4.78 -19.57 -14.72
N ARG A 151 5.08 -19.19 -13.48
CA ARG A 151 4.32 -19.65 -12.31
C ARG A 151 2.93 -19.03 -12.28
N LEU A 152 2.81 -17.76 -12.66
CA LEU A 152 1.53 -17.08 -12.83
C LEU A 152 0.65 -17.77 -13.89
N ALA A 153 1.23 -18.21 -15.01
CA ALA A 153 0.53 -18.93 -16.08
C ALA A 153 -0.01 -20.31 -15.66
N THR A 154 0.44 -20.88 -14.53
CA THR A 154 -0.11 -22.15 -14.02
C THR A 154 -1.40 -21.99 -13.23
N VAL A 155 -1.81 -20.76 -12.92
CA VAL A 155 -3.02 -20.49 -12.13
C VAL A 155 -4.26 -20.76 -13.00
N GLN A 156 -5.00 -21.81 -12.64
CA GLN A 156 -6.27 -22.18 -13.26
C GLN A 156 -7.48 -21.80 -12.40
N ASP A 157 -7.27 -21.72 -11.08
CA ASP A 157 -8.29 -21.36 -10.09
C ASP A 157 -7.73 -20.22 -9.22
N PRO A 158 -8.33 -19.01 -9.28
CA PRO A 158 -7.86 -17.85 -8.53
C PRO A 158 -8.04 -18.01 -7.01
N PHE A 159 -8.96 -18.86 -6.55
CA PHE A 159 -9.18 -19.11 -5.13
C PHE A 159 -8.08 -20.00 -4.54
N GLN A 160 -7.69 -21.05 -5.25
CA GLN A 160 -6.57 -21.92 -4.84
C GLN A 160 -5.21 -21.25 -5.03
N GLY A 161 -5.07 -20.43 -6.08
CA GLY A 161 -3.86 -19.70 -6.41
C GLY A 161 -3.73 -18.35 -5.71
N ARG A 162 -4.64 -17.98 -4.81
CA ARG A 162 -4.77 -16.63 -4.26
C ARG A 162 -3.47 -16.04 -3.73
N ASP A 163 -2.79 -16.74 -2.81
CA ASP A 163 -1.57 -16.21 -2.18
C ASP A 163 -0.44 -16.04 -3.19
N LEU A 164 -0.37 -16.92 -4.19
CA LEU A 164 0.58 -16.81 -5.29
C LEU A 164 0.26 -15.62 -6.19
N LEU A 165 -1.02 -15.43 -6.55
CA LEU A 165 -1.49 -14.27 -7.31
C LEU A 165 -1.14 -12.97 -6.57
N ASP A 166 -1.47 -12.89 -5.29
CA ASP A 166 -1.25 -11.69 -4.49
C ASP A 166 0.23 -11.29 -4.48
N VAL A 167 1.11 -12.24 -4.18
CA VAL A 167 2.57 -12.00 -4.16
C VAL A 167 3.11 -11.63 -5.53
N ILE A 168 2.75 -12.36 -6.59
CA ILE A 168 3.28 -12.09 -7.94
C ILE A 168 2.79 -10.72 -8.45
N ILE A 169 1.50 -10.42 -8.30
CA ILE A 169 0.91 -9.12 -8.67
C ILE A 169 1.60 -7.99 -7.89
N HIS A 170 1.85 -8.19 -6.59
CA HIS A 170 2.55 -7.22 -5.77
C HIS A 170 3.98 -6.95 -6.26
N VAL A 171 4.74 -8.01 -6.59
CA VAL A 171 6.08 -7.87 -7.17
C VAL A 171 6.04 -7.17 -8.53
N LEU A 172 5.13 -7.57 -9.42
CA LEU A 172 4.98 -6.98 -10.75
C LEU A 172 4.66 -5.47 -10.69
N LYS A 173 3.84 -5.05 -9.72
CA LYS A 173 3.54 -3.62 -9.50
C LYS A 173 4.80 -2.79 -9.25
N TYR A 174 5.78 -3.35 -8.54
CA TYR A 174 7.06 -2.68 -8.30
C TYR A 174 8.04 -2.82 -9.47
N CYS A 175 7.99 -3.91 -10.21
CA CYS A 175 8.74 -4.05 -11.46
C CYS A 175 8.41 -2.93 -12.45
N LEU A 176 7.16 -2.46 -12.50
CA LEU A 176 6.76 -1.32 -13.33
C LEU A 176 7.37 0.03 -12.90
N LYS A 177 7.96 0.13 -11.69
CA LYS A 177 8.65 1.34 -11.22
C LYS A 177 10.09 1.46 -11.73
N THR A 178 10.62 0.40 -12.35
CA THR A 178 12.04 0.27 -12.71
C THR A 178 12.19 0.14 -14.24
N PRO A 179 13.05 0.92 -14.91
CA PRO A 179 13.17 0.90 -16.37
C PRO A 179 13.60 -0.47 -16.94
N GLU A 180 14.51 -1.17 -16.27
CA GLU A 180 15.03 -2.48 -16.70
C GLU A 180 13.91 -3.53 -16.74
N CYS A 181 13.09 -3.56 -15.68
CA CYS A 181 11.95 -4.47 -15.61
C CYS A 181 10.86 -4.12 -16.62
N ARG A 182 10.58 -2.83 -16.85
CA ARG A 182 9.63 -2.39 -17.88
C ARG A 182 10.04 -2.87 -19.26
N GLN A 183 11.30 -2.66 -19.64
CA GLN A 183 11.85 -3.11 -20.92
C GLN A 183 11.77 -4.63 -21.08
N ARG A 184 12.07 -5.39 -20.03
CA ARG A 184 12.00 -6.85 -20.08
C ARG A 184 10.56 -7.36 -20.10
N LEU A 185 9.61 -6.67 -19.46
CA LEU A 185 8.20 -7.07 -19.47
C LEU A 185 7.55 -6.88 -20.85
N VAL A 186 7.91 -5.83 -21.59
CA VAL A 186 7.39 -5.61 -22.96
C VAL A 186 8.09 -6.46 -24.03
N ASP A 187 9.13 -7.21 -23.65
CA ASP A 187 9.84 -8.13 -24.54
C ASP A 187 8.92 -9.27 -25.00
N PRO A 188 8.70 -9.44 -26.33
CA PRO A 188 7.89 -10.51 -26.87
C PRO A 188 8.33 -11.91 -26.44
N GLU A 189 9.63 -12.13 -26.18
CA GLU A 189 10.14 -13.43 -25.72
C GLU A 189 9.53 -13.85 -24.38
N LEU A 190 9.18 -12.87 -23.53
CA LEU A 190 8.69 -13.12 -22.18
C LEU A 190 7.19 -13.45 -22.14
N ASN A 191 6.43 -13.13 -23.19
CA ASN A 191 4.97 -13.35 -23.28
C ASN A 191 4.18 -12.81 -22.08
N SER A 192 4.63 -11.71 -21.47
CA SER A 192 4.03 -11.17 -20.24
C SER A 192 2.55 -10.77 -20.42
N LEU A 193 2.24 -10.01 -21.48
CA LEU A 193 0.90 -9.50 -21.78
C LEU A 193 -0.11 -10.64 -22.02
N PRO A 194 0.16 -11.63 -22.89
CA PRO A 194 -0.70 -12.80 -23.03
C PRO A 194 -0.96 -13.53 -21.70
N ILE A 195 0.08 -13.72 -20.88
CA ILE A 195 -0.05 -14.40 -19.58
C ILE A 195 -0.96 -13.60 -18.64
N LEU A 196 -0.74 -12.29 -18.52
CA LEU A 196 -1.52 -11.42 -17.63
C LEU A 196 -2.98 -11.32 -18.07
N LEU A 197 -3.25 -11.20 -19.37
CA LEU A 197 -4.60 -11.19 -19.93
C LEU A 197 -5.32 -12.53 -19.72
N ASN A 198 -4.59 -13.64 -19.83
CA ASN A 198 -5.15 -14.96 -19.55
C ASN A 198 -5.54 -15.09 -18.07
N VAL A 199 -4.67 -14.65 -17.15
CA VAL A 199 -4.99 -14.66 -15.71
C VAL A 199 -6.17 -13.75 -15.38
N LEU A 200 -6.24 -12.55 -15.97
CA LEU A 200 -7.39 -11.66 -15.83
C LEU A 200 -8.67 -12.35 -16.29
N THR A 201 -8.61 -13.03 -17.44
CA THR A 201 -9.75 -13.79 -17.99
C THR A 201 -10.20 -14.90 -17.03
N VAL A 202 -9.26 -15.67 -16.48
CA VAL A 202 -9.54 -16.72 -15.49
C VAL A 202 -10.20 -16.15 -14.23
N CYS A 203 -9.75 -14.99 -13.74
CA CYS A 203 -10.38 -14.30 -12.62
C CYS A 203 -11.83 -13.92 -12.95
N LEU A 204 -12.04 -13.22 -14.07
CA LEU A 204 -13.39 -12.79 -14.49
C LEU A 204 -14.36 -13.96 -14.70
N GLN A 205 -13.89 -15.10 -15.20
CA GLN A 205 -14.73 -16.30 -15.38
C GLN A 205 -15.08 -16.99 -14.04
N ALA A 206 -14.20 -16.90 -13.06
CA ALA A 206 -14.45 -17.43 -11.72
C ALA A 206 -15.61 -16.68 -11.03
N ASP A 207 -15.79 -15.39 -11.31
CA ASP A 207 -16.93 -14.59 -10.85
C ASP A 207 -18.26 -15.07 -11.43
N GLU A 208 -18.31 -15.38 -12.73
CA GLU A 208 -19.55 -15.82 -13.40
C GLU A 208 -20.03 -17.19 -12.91
N THR A 209 -19.11 -18.06 -12.50
CA THR A 209 -19.42 -19.45 -12.13
C THR A 209 -19.91 -19.58 -10.68
N GLN A 210 -19.67 -18.58 -9.82
CA GLN A 210 -20.05 -18.58 -8.40
C GLN A 210 -21.23 -17.64 -8.08
N SER A 211 -22.26 -17.62 -8.93
CA SER A 211 -23.44 -16.74 -8.83
C SER A 211 -24.34 -16.92 -7.58
N ASN A 212 -23.88 -17.62 -6.52
CA ASN A 212 -24.63 -17.90 -5.30
C ASN A 212 -23.88 -17.58 -3.99
N GLN A 213 -22.68 -17.00 -4.04
CA GLN A 213 -21.99 -16.48 -2.86
C GLN A 213 -21.70 -14.99 -3.03
N PRO A 214 -21.75 -14.18 -1.94
CA PRO A 214 -21.39 -12.78 -2.03
C PRO A 214 -19.98 -12.68 -2.61
N VAL A 215 -19.85 -11.92 -3.70
CA VAL A 215 -18.57 -11.58 -4.34
C VAL A 215 -17.62 -11.18 -3.23
N SER A 216 -16.56 -11.95 -3.00
CA SER A 216 -15.59 -11.59 -1.98
C SER A 216 -14.92 -10.29 -2.44
N ASP A 217 -14.96 -9.24 -1.61
CA ASP A 217 -14.29 -7.93 -1.87
C ASP A 217 -12.86 -8.09 -2.41
N LEU A 218 -12.23 -9.19 -2.01
CA LEU A 218 -10.90 -9.64 -2.41
C LEU A 218 -10.74 -9.98 -3.91
N HIS A 219 -11.75 -10.57 -4.57
CA HIS A 219 -11.66 -10.91 -6.00
C HIS A 219 -11.70 -9.65 -6.87
N GLU A 220 -12.56 -8.70 -6.48
CA GLU A 220 -12.64 -7.38 -7.09
C GLU A 220 -11.30 -6.63 -6.92
N ASP A 221 -10.67 -6.76 -5.74
CA ASP A 221 -9.34 -6.19 -5.47
C ASP A 221 -8.22 -6.78 -6.35
N ILE A 222 -8.19 -8.11 -6.55
CA ILE A 222 -7.19 -8.77 -7.42
C ILE A 222 -7.36 -8.33 -8.86
N THR A 223 -8.59 -8.32 -9.36
CA THR A 223 -8.92 -7.90 -10.74
C THR A 223 -8.52 -6.45 -10.97
N LYS A 224 -8.87 -5.54 -10.05
CA LYS A 224 -8.44 -4.12 -10.10
C LYS A 224 -6.92 -3.99 -10.14
N ARG A 225 -6.20 -4.77 -9.32
CA ARG A 225 -4.72 -4.74 -9.28
C ARG A 225 -4.09 -5.29 -10.56
N LEU A 226 -4.69 -6.31 -11.20
CA LEU A 226 -4.24 -6.80 -12.49
C LEU A 226 -4.39 -5.73 -13.58
N ILE A 227 -5.52 -5.03 -13.62
CA ILE A 227 -5.75 -3.92 -14.56
C ILE A 227 -4.71 -2.81 -14.36
N GLN A 228 -4.41 -2.44 -13.10
CA GLN A 228 -3.36 -1.48 -12.76
C GLN A 228 -1.94 -1.88 -13.24
N ILE A 229 -1.72 -3.16 -13.58
CA ILE A 229 -0.45 -3.66 -14.14
C ILE A 229 -0.52 -3.75 -15.66
N ILE A 230 -1.65 -4.21 -16.21
CA ILE A 230 -1.85 -4.40 -17.64
C ILE A 230 -1.90 -3.05 -18.37
N ASP A 231 -2.61 -2.06 -17.84
CA ASP A 231 -2.77 -0.75 -18.50
C ASP A 231 -1.42 -0.06 -18.77
N PRO A 232 -0.50 0.08 -17.79
CA PRO A 232 0.82 0.65 -18.06
C PRO A 232 1.64 -0.19 -19.04
N LEU A 233 1.52 -1.52 -19.02
CA LEU A 233 2.26 -2.38 -19.95
C LEU A 233 1.77 -2.22 -21.40
N LEU A 234 0.45 -2.06 -21.61
CA LEU A 234 -0.11 -1.80 -22.92
C LEU A 234 0.34 -0.42 -23.44
N GLN A 235 0.35 0.60 -22.59
CA GLN A 235 0.86 1.93 -22.96
C GLN A 235 2.35 1.87 -23.35
N LEU A 236 3.17 1.18 -22.56
CA LEU A 236 4.60 0.99 -22.87
C LEU A 236 4.81 0.20 -24.17
N ALA A 237 3.99 -0.81 -24.44
CA ALA A 237 4.07 -1.56 -25.68
C ALA A 237 3.65 -0.73 -26.90
N ASP A 238 2.62 0.12 -26.75
CA ASP A 238 2.16 1.03 -27.80
C ASP A 238 3.22 2.09 -28.14
N GLU A 239 3.88 2.67 -27.13
CA GLU A 239 5.00 3.61 -27.32
C GLU A 239 6.17 3.01 -28.11
N ILE A 240 6.39 1.69 -28.02
CA ILE A 240 7.45 0.98 -28.75
C ILE A 240 7.06 0.75 -30.22
N VAL A 241 5.78 0.45 -30.48
CA VAL A 241 5.26 0.21 -31.83
C VAL A 241 5.05 1.52 -32.61
N HIS A 242 4.68 2.58 -31.90
CA HIS A 242 4.47 3.93 -32.42
C HIS A 242 5.38 4.93 -31.70
N PRO A 243 6.71 4.90 -31.96
CA PRO A 243 7.60 5.93 -31.44
C PRO A 243 7.10 7.27 -32.00
N ALA A 244 6.71 8.19 -31.12
CA ALA A 244 6.17 9.50 -31.49
C ALA A 244 7.01 10.10 -32.61
N SER A 245 6.41 10.25 -33.79
CA SER A 245 7.00 10.86 -34.97
C SER A 245 7.31 12.32 -34.65
N SER A 246 8.52 12.57 -34.16
CA SER A 246 9.04 13.92 -33.97
C SER A 246 10.47 14.02 -34.53
N THR A 247 10.49 14.64 -35.71
CA THR A 247 11.53 15.52 -36.28
C THR A 247 12.82 14.90 -36.79
N SER A 248 12.79 14.46 -38.05
CA SER A 248 13.95 14.49 -38.94
C SER A 248 13.55 14.42 -40.42
N ASP A 249 13.00 15.52 -40.94
CA ASP A 249 13.25 15.88 -42.34
C ASP A 249 14.28 17.02 -42.34
N GLN A 250 15.55 16.62 -42.42
CA GLN A 250 16.56 17.37 -43.13
C GLN A 250 16.14 17.35 -44.62
N GLN A 251 16.32 18.37 -45.47
CA GLN A 251 17.61 18.96 -45.83
C GLN A 251 17.40 20.02 -46.96
N PRO A 252 18.45 20.53 -47.67
CA PRO A 252 18.80 21.93 -47.87
C PRO A 252 18.34 22.51 -49.24
N VAL A 253 18.76 23.74 -49.59
CA VAL A 253 19.33 24.19 -50.90
C VAL A 253 19.10 25.71 -51.13
N LEU A 254 20.18 26.31 -51.61
CA LEU A 254 20.52 27.69 -51.99
C LEU A 254 19.57 28.53 -52.87
N ASN A 255 19.87 29.86 -52.83
CA ASN A 255 19.70 30.95 -53.82
C ASN A 255 18.33 31.67 -53.83
N THR A 256 18.26 33.00 -53.75
CA THR A 256 18.99 34.01 -54.55
C THR A 256 19.18 35.31 -53.78
#